data_AF-A0A3M8K798-F1
#
_entry.id   AF-A0A3M8K798-F1
#
_cell.length_a   1.000
_cell.length_b   1.000
_cell.length_c   1.000
_cell.angle_alpha   90.00
_cell.angle_beta   90.00
_cell.angle_gamma   90.00
#
_symmetry.space_group_name_H-M   'P 1'
#
loop_
_entity.id
_entity.type
_entity.pdbx_description
1 polymer ?
#
loop_
_entity_poly.entity_id
_entity_poly.type
_entity_poly.pdbx_seq_one_letter_code
_entity_poly.pdbx_strand_id
1 'polypeptide(L)'
;MSLPDSRARQWILALLLTIPLIIGAVVAAVGGLDPLRSWTSAAEPAGAPAAAGPTGIDPTELVDARRAAGEAASQAGFLTTGTGELLDGTGQLQEGATTLPDQFSEAVSGAQLLSNGMVELQAGVGQLGTGAVEVADGVGTAVDQVVGFGAMRGQLIEAIDYSISELEAAEDVSGETVDPRLVEAREALVDLRGQAELIDIDGELTAQLTDLKDGSRELANQLSVPGYSFHDGVYTATKAAQDLSYGLSQSQPGIDDAVEGASSLDEGAARIDAMATQTQDRIDAIQRALPVVQVADTDGQSEEESLGSVLSPIYAMLIAAIVMLGGAATGMALYQRRAHGWWLLTGAVVGLSTLGVMLLAIVSTGFSLQLAAGSALVLALSVLAAAALTRATLRLFGPVAGSIVVAVGSLIQVGVVGWVWKSAASTNVSVLWQILANLSPLNWATSALTVLGNQGTAQALWLALAVLGSLSVIGIVAAVLGNKKAEEVVAA
;
A
#
# COMPACT_ATOMS: atom_id res chain seq x y z
N MET A 1 28.77 -20.17 -8.00
CA MET A 1 27.39 -20.18 -7.51
C MET A 1 26.92 -18.72 -7.46
N SER A 2 26.22 -18.27 -8.50
CA SER A 2 25.62 -16.93 -8.54
C SER A 2 24.55 -16.83 -7.46
N LEU A 3 24.65 -15.83 -6.59
CA LEU A 3 23.65 -15.59 -5.55
C LEU A 3 22.28 -15.29 -6.20
N PRO A 4 21.17 -15.78 -5.64
CA PRO A 4 19.83 -15.52 -6.17
C PRO A 4 19.47 -14.03 -6.05
N ASP A 5 18.65 -13.55 -6.99
CA ASP A 5 18.12 -12.17 -7.07
C ASP A 5 17.59 -11.64 -5.73
N SER A 6 17.59 -10.32 -5.55
CA SER A 6 17.13 -9.63 -4.33
C SER A 6 15.72 -10.06 -3.90
N ARG A 7 14.82 -10.32 -4.86
CA ARG A 7 13.47 -10.85 -4.63
C ARG A 7 13.49 -12.31 -4.16
N ALA A 8 14.29 -13.17 -4.80
CA ALA A 8 14.40 -14.58 -4.41
C ALA A 8 14.92 -14.74 -2.98
N ARG A 9 15.82 -13.86 -2.52
CA ARG A 9 16.26 -13.83 -1.11
C ARG A 9 15.15 -13.45 -0.14
N GLN A 10 14.27 -12.52 -0.50
CA GLN A 10 13.12 -12.14 0.33
C GLN A 10 12.12 -13.29 0.47
N TRP A 11 11.85 -14.00 -0.63
CA TRP A 11 11.03 -15.21 -0.63
C TRP A 11 11.65 -16.33 0.21
N ILE A 12 12.95 -16.57 0.12
CA ILE A 12 13.65 -17.57 0.94
C ILE A 12 13.51 -17.24 2.42
N LEU A 13 13.68 -15.98 2.82
CA LEU A 13 13.55 -15.56 4.23
C LEU A 13 12.11 -15.68 4.75
N ALA A 14 11.12 -15.32 3.93
CA ALA A 14 9.71 -15.51 4.28
C ALA A 14 9.37 -16.99 4.45
N LEU A 15 9.84 -17.84 3.52
CA LEU A 15 9.63 -19.28 3.57
C LEU A 15 10.31 -19.90 4.80
N LEU A 16 11.52 -19.45 5.16
CA LEU A 16 12.24 -19.91 6.34
C LEU A 16 11.49 -19.61 7.65
N LEU A 17 10.76 -18.48 7.72
CA LEU A 17 9.90 -18.15 8.86
C LEU A 17 8.62 -19.00 8.92
N THR A 18 8.14 -19.55 7.80
CA THR A 18 6.95 -20.43 7.82
C THR A 18 7.27 -21.86 8.26
N ILE A 19 8.51 -22.32 8.08
CA ILE A 19 8.93 -23.70 8.40
C ILE A 19 8.70 -24.06 9.89
N PRO A 20 9.10 -23.25 10.90
CA PRO A 20 8.84 -23.57 12.31
C PRO A 20 7.36 -23.70 12.64
N LEU A 21 6.48 -22.92 12.00
CA LEU A 21 5.04 -22.98 12.21
C LEU A 21 4.46 -24.27 11.62
N ILE A 22 4.90 -24.66 10.41
CA ILE A 22 4.47 -25.91 9.77
C ILE A 22 4.96 -27.12 10.58
N ILE A 23 6.22 -27.14 10.99
CA ILE A 23 6.77 -28.22 11.83
C ILE A 23 6.04 -28.28 13.17
N GLY A 24 5.82 -27.15 13.84
CA GLY A 24 5.04 -27.08 15.07
C GLY A 24 3.63 -27.64 14.91
N ALA A 25 2.94 -27.27 13.83
CA ALA A 25 1.59 -27.76 13.55
C ALA A 25 1.55 -29.27 13.25
N VAL A 26 2.53 -29.79 12.50
CA VAL A 26 2.64 -31.23 12.23
C VAL A 26 2.94 -32.01 13.51
N VAL A 27 3.87 -31.55 14.35
CA VAL A 27 4.19 -32.23 15.61
C VAL A 27 3.01 -32.16 16.59
N ALA A 28 2.24 -31.06 16.62
CA ALA A 28 1.02 -30.98 17.41
C ALA A 28 -0.05 -31.98 16.94
N ALA A 29 -0.26 -32.06 15.62
CA ALA A 29 -1.24 -32.95 15.03
C ALA A 29 -0.87 -34.43 15.25
N VAL A 30 0.40 -34.80 15.09
CA VAL A 30 0.89 -36.17 15.32
C VAL A 30 0.96 -36.51 16.82
N GLY A 31 1.26 -35.52 17.66
CA GLY A 31 1.36 -35.68 19.11
C GLY A 31 0.03 -35.69 19.87
N GLY A 32 -1.10 -35.43 19.20
CA GLY A 32 -2.42 -35.36 19.84
C GLY A 32 -2.50 -34.29 20.94
N LEU A 33 -1.80 -33.16 20.74
CA LEU A 33 -1.83 -32.01 21.63
C LEU A 33 -3.13 -31.23 21.40
N ASP A 34 -4.19 -31.66 22.07
CA ASP A 34 -5.47 -30.96 22.11
C ASP A 34 -5.42 -29.79 23.11
N PRO A 35 -5.92 -28.58 22.80
CA PRO A 35 -6.00 -27.46 23.75
C PRO A 35 -6.60 -27.84 25.13
N LEU A 36 -7.45 -28.86 25.18
CA LEU A 36 -7.97 -29.46 26.42
C LEU A 36 -6.88 -30.02 27.35
N ARG A 37 -5.81 -30.61 26.80
CA ARG A 37 -4.70 -31.21 27.58
C ARG A 37 -3.69 -30.19 28.10
N SER A 38 -3.67 -28.98 27.55
CA SER A 38 -2.90 -27.86 28.14
C SER A 38 -3.56 -27.29 29.39
N TRP A 39 -4.85 -27.60 29.61
CA TRP A 39 -5.64 -27.03 30.70
C TRP A 39 -5.98 -28.06 31.80
N THR A 40 -6.08 -29.34 31.47
CA THR A 40 -6.39 -30.42 32.43
C THR A 40 -5.13 -31.16 32.85
N SER A 41 -4.93 -31.34 34.17
CA SER A 41 -3.91 -32.27 34.66
C SER A 41 -4.39 -33.71 34.42
N ALA A 42 -3.48 -34.65 34.17
CA ALA A 42 -3.83 -36.04 33.83
C ALA A 42 -4.47 -36.85 34.97
N ALA A 43 -4.93 -36.21 36.06
CA ALA A 43 -5.26 -36.85 37.33
C ALA A 43 -6.72 -36.73 37.81
N GLU A 44 -7.65 -36.10 37.07
CA GLU A 44 -9.07 -36.06 37.49
C GLU A 44 -10.01 -36.71 36.46
N PRO A 45 -10.45 -37.96 36.70
CA PRO A 45 -11.58 -38.55 36.02
C PRO A 45 -12.89 -38.06 36.67
N ALA A 46 -13.76 -37.48 35.85
CA ALA A 46 -15.21 -37.40 36.00
C ALA A 46 -15.79 -37.24 37.42
N GLY A 47 -16.28 -36.04 37.73
CA GLY A 47 -17.17 -35.82 38.87
C GLY A 47 -18.35 -36.80 38.88
N ALA A 48 -18.64 -37.35 40.06
CA ALA A 48 -19.59 -38.43 40.31
C ALA A 48 -21.01 -38.16 39.75
N PRO A 49 -21.73 -39.20 39.28
CA PRO A 49 -23.09 -39.04 38.78
C PRO A 49 -24.03 -38.62 39.91
N ALA A 50 -24.66 -37.45 39.75
CA ALA A 50 -25.75 -37.01 40.62
C ALA A 50 -26.96 -37.93 40.45
N ALA A 51 -27.49 -38.44 41.57
CA ALA A 51 -28.63 -39.34 41.60
C ALA A 51 -29.89 -38.71 40.97
N ALA A 52 -30.62 -39.53 40.20
CA ALA A 52 -31.84 -39.16 39.49
C ALA A 52 -32.92 -38.56 40.42
N GLY A 53 -33.44 -37.40 40.04
CA GLY A 53 -34.60 -36.76 40.67
C GLY A 53 -35.95 -37.38 40.23
N PRO A 54 -37.08 -37.03 40.88
CA PRO A 54 -38.35 -37.78 40.84
C PRO A 54 -39.14 -37.68 39.52
N THR A 55 -38.63 -36.99 38.49
CA THR A 55 -39.37 -36.66 37.26
C THR A 55 -39.04 -37.58 36.08
N GLY A 56 -38.14 -38.56 36.26
CA GLY A 56 -37.73 -39.48 35.19
C GLY A 56 -36.89 -38.83 34.07
N ILE A 57 -36.47 -37.57 34.25
CA ILE A 57 -35.52 -36.89 33.39
C ILE A 57 -34.14 -37.03 34.02
N ASP A 58 -33.18 -37.53 33.25
CA ASP A 58 -31.82 -37.67 33.72
C ASP A 58 -31.23 -36.27 34.03
N PRO A 59 -30.75 -36.01 35.26
CA PRO A 59 -30.12 -34.74 35.61
C PRO A 59 -28.96 -34.36 34.69
N THR A 60 -28.29 -35.36 34.10
CA THR A 60 -27.19 -35.15 33.15
C THR A 60 -27.67 -34.61 31.81
N GLU A 61 -28.80 -35.10 31.28
CA GLU A 61 -29.40 -34.61 30.03
C GLU A 61 -29.87 -33.15 30.13
N LEU A 62 -30.37 -32.73 31.30
CA LEU A 62 -30.76 -31.34 31.55
C LEU A 62 -29.55 -30.40 31.65
N VAL A 63 -28.46 -30.88 32.24
CA VAL A 63 -27.19 -30.14 32.29
C VAL A 63 -26.58 -30.02 30.89
N ASP A 64 -26.63 -31.09 30.09
CA ASP A 64 -26.14 -31.12 28.71
C ASP A 64 -26.99 -30.22 27.80
N ALA A 65 -28.32 -30.24 27.93
CA ALA A 65 -29.21 -29.35 27.20
C ALA A 65 -28.99 -27.88 27.55
N ARG A 66 -28.73 -27.54 28.83
CA ARG A 66 -28.37 -26.18 29.26
C ARG A 66 -27.02 -25.76 28.69
N ARG A 67 -26.03 -26.66 28.68
CA ARG A 67 -24.71 -26.37 28.11
C ARG A 67 -24.82 -26.10 26.60
N ALA A 68 -25.53 -26.96 25.87
CA ALA A 68 -25.78 -26.79 24.44
C ALA A 68 -26.56 -25.51 24.13
N ALA A 69 -27.57 -25.15 24.95
CA ALA A 69 -28.30 -23.90 24.80
C ALA A 69 -27.41 -22.67 25.07
N GLY A 70 -26.54 -22.73 26.09
CA GLY A 70 -25.56 -21.67 26.37
C GLY A 70 -24.52 -21.50 25.26
N GLU A 71 -24.07 -22.61 24.66
CA GLU A 71 -23.19 -22.58 23.49
C GLU A 71 -23.90 -21.98 22.27
N ALA A 72 -25.12 -22.42 21.98
CA ALA A 72 -25.94 -21.87 20.91
C ALA A 72 -26.18 -20.36 21.13
N ALA A 73 -26.46 -19.92 22.35
CA ALA A 73 -26.66 -18.50 22.68
C ALA A 73 -25.39 -17.70 22.40
N SER A 74 -24.23 -18.25 22.78
CA SER A 74 -22.94 -17.61 22.49
C SER A 74 -22.67 -17.54 20.99
N GLN A 75 -22.96 -18.60 20.23
CA GLN A 75 -22.76 -18.64 18.77
C GLN A 75 -23.70 -17.68 18.05
N ALA A 76 -24.95 -17.60 18.48
CA ALA A 76 -25.91 -16.64 17.98
C ALA A 76 -25.48 -15.20 18.29
N GLY A 77 -24.95 -14.94 19.49
CA GLY A 77 -24.36 -13.64 19.83
C GLY A 77 -23.19 -13.26 18.92
N PHE A 78 -22.28 -14.20 18.62
CA PHE A 78 -21.20 -13.96 17.65
C PHE A 78 -21.73 -13.72 16.23
N LEU A 79 -22.76 -14.46 15.81
CA LEU A 79 -23.40 -14.26 14.52
C LEU A 79 -24.01 -12.86 14.43
N THR A 80 -24.79 -12.43 15.43
CA THR A 80 -25.38 -11.09 15.50
C THR A 80 -24.31 -10.00 15.50
N THR A 81 -23.22 -10.17 16.24
CA THR A 81 -22.09 -9.21 16.18
C THR A 81 -21.47 -9.15 14.79
N GLY A 82 -21.23 -10.31 14.15
CA GLY A 82 -20.64 -10.36 12.81
C GLY A 82 -21.56 -9.82 11.71
N THR A 83 -22.89 -10.02 11.83
CA THR A 83 -23.87 -9.45 10.90
C THR A 83 -24.08 -7.97 11.13
N GLY A 84 -23.97 -7.49 12.38
CA GLY A 84 -23.94 -6.07 12.70
C GLY A 84 -22.71 -5.38 12.11
N GLU A 85 -21.52 -5.95 12.25
CA GLU A 85 -20.29 -5.44 11.60
C GLU A 85 -20.40 -5.44 10.07
N LEU A 86 -21.03 -6.47 9.49
CA LEU A 86 -21.29 -6.53 8.05
C LEU A 86 -22.24 -5.40 7.63
N LEU A 87 -23.35 -5.21 8.35
CA LEU A 87 -24.34 -4.16 8.09
C LEU A 87 -23.71 -2.77 8.21
N ASP A 88 -22.92 -2.52 9.26
CA ASP A 88 -22.19 -1.26 9.41
C ASP A 88 -21.21 -1.03 8.24
N GLY A 89 -20.52 -2.08 7.81
CA GLY A 89 -19.60 -2.03 6.68
C GLY A 89 -20.30 -1.79 5.34
N THR A 90 -21.47 -2.39 5.11
CA THR A 90 -22.27 -2.16 3.90
C THR A 90 -22.94 -0.80 3.91
N GLY A 91 -23.33 -0.29 5.08
CA GLY A 91 -23.84 1.07 5.25
C GLY A 91 -22.76 2.10 4.89
N GLN A 92 -21.54 1.93 5.38
CA GLN A 92 -20.41 2.79 4.98
C GLN A 92 -20.10 2.72 3.47
N LEU A 93 -20.19 1.53 2.88
CA LEU A 93 -20.03 1.36 1.44
C LEU A 93 -21.13 2.07 0.66
N GLN A 94 -22.38 1.95 1.10
CA GLN A 94 -23.54 2.62 0.49
C GLN A 94 -23.40 4.14 0.60
N GLU A 95 -23.07 4.67 1.78
CA GLU A 95 -22.80 6.09 1.99
C GLU A 95 -21.71 6.60 1.02
N GLY A 96 -20.58 5.90 0.96
CA GLY A 96 -19.49 6.21 0.01
C GLY A 96 -19.98 6.17 -1.45
N ALA A 97 -20.72 5.13 -1.82
CA ALA A 97 -21.28 4.97 -3.16
C ALA A 97 -22.26 6.10 -3.51
N THR A 98 -23.12 6.56 -2.59
CA THR A 98 -24.05 7.66 -2.87
C THR A 98 -23.37 9.00 -3.19
N THR A 99 -22.14 9.21 -2.72
CA THR A 99 -21.36 10.41 -3.06
C THR A 99 -20.62 10.31 -4.40
N LEU A 100 -20.51 9.10 -4.96
CA LEU A 100 -19.73 8.81 -6.16
C LEU A 100 -20.36 9.40 -7.43
N PRO A 101 -21.69 9.32 -7.68
CA PRO A 101 -22.32 9.93 -8.84
C PRO A 101 -22.07 11.45 -8.95
N ASP A 102 -22.15 12.17 -7.83
CA ASP A 102 -21.95 13.62 -7.82
C ASP A 102 -20.50 13.99 -8.18
N GLN A 103 -19.52 13.33 -7.56
CA GLN A 103 -18.10 13.52 -7.88
C GLN A 103 -17.77 13.11 -9.31
N PHE A 104 -18.39 12.02 -9.79
CA PHE A 104 -18.21 11.55 -11.16
C PHE A 104 -18.82 12.53 -12.17
N SER A 105 -19.99 13.09 -11.88
CA SER A 105 -20.64 14.14 -12.68
C SER A 105 -19.79 15.41 -12.74
N GLU A 106 -19.14 15.80 -11.64
CA GLU A 106 -18.16 16.89 -11.63
C GLU A 106 -16.95 16.57 -12.52
N ALA A 107 -16.43 15.36 -12.46
CA ALA A 107 -15.32 14.91 -13.32
C ALA A 107 -15.71 14.91 -14.81
N VAL A 108 -16.91 14.43 -15.16
CA VAL A 108 -17.46 14.48 -16.53
C VAL A 108 -17.56 15.94 -17.00
N SER A 109 -18.11 16.82 -16.16
CA SER A 109 -18.26 18.24 -16.47
C SER A 109 -16.89 18.91 -16.67
N GLY A 110 -15.92 18.62 -15.81
CA GLY A 110 -14.55 19.10 -15.92
C GLY A 110 -13.85 18.61 -17.18
N ALA A 111 -14.03 17.34 -17.55
CA ALA A 111 -13.48 16.78 -18.79
C ALA A 111 -14.13 17.39 -20.03
N GLN A 112 -15.42 17.69 -20.01
CA GLN A 112 -16.09 18.39 -21.11
C GLN A 112 -15.58 19.83 -21.26
N LEU A 113 -15.38 20.55 -20.15
CA LEU A 113 -14.78 21.88 -20.15
C LEU A 113 -13.34 21.84 -20.71
N LEU A 114 -12.53 20.87 -20.27
CA LEU A 114 -11.19 20.66 -20.80
C LEU A 114 -11.20 20.38 -22.30
N SER A 115 -12.06 19.47 -22.75
CA SER A 115 -12.23 19.15 -24.17
C SER A 115 -12.60 20.39 -24.99
N ASN A 116 -13.59 21.16 -24.53
CA ASN A 116 -14.02 22.37 -25.21
C ASN A 116 -12.89 23.42 -25.26
N GLY A 117 -12.20 23.66 -24.13
CA GLY A 117 -11.09 24.60 -24.06
C GLY A 117 -9.90 24.19 -24.94
N MET A 118 -9.64 22.88 -25.07
CA MET A 118 -8.61 22.38 -25.98
C MET A 118 -8.99 22.56 -27.45
N VAL A 119 -10.27 22.39 -27.82
CA VAL A 119 -10.76 22.70 -29.17
C VAL A 119 -10.62 24.18 -29.49
N GLU A 120 -10.94 25.06 -28.54
CA GLU A 120 -10.72 26.50 -28.68
C GLU A 120 -9.23 26.84 -28.83
N LEU A 121 -8.37 26.23 -28.01
CA LEU A 121 -6.92 26.37 -28.12
C LEU A 121 -6.40 25.92 -29.47
N GLN A 122 -6.84 24.74 -29.96
CA GLN A 122 -6.46 24.23 -31.28
C GLN A 122 -6.87 25.18 -32.40
N ALA A 123 -8.09 25.76 -32.33
CA ALA A 123 -8.55 26.75 -33.29
C ALA A 123 -7.70 28.04 -33.22
N GLY A 124 -7.40 28.53 -32.02
CA GLY A 124 -6.53 29.69 -31.81
C GLY A 124 -5.10 29.48 -32.32
N VAL A 125 -4.54 28.29 -32.10
CA VAL A 125 -3.23 27.89 -32.65
C VAL A 125 -3.26 27.85 -34.18
N GLY A 126 -4.35 27.37 -34.80
CA GLY A 126 -4.52 27.41 -36.25
C GLY A 126 -4.54 28.84 -36.81
N GLN A 127 -5.23 29.76 -36.12
CA GLN A 127 -5.23 31.19 -36.47
C GLN A 127 -3.84 31.81 -36.30
N LEU A 128 -3.16 31.52 -35.19
CA LEU A 128 -1.81 31.98 -34.93
C LEU A 128 -0.82 31.44 -35.97
N GLY A 129 -0.95 30.17 -36.35
CA GLY A 129 -0.16 29.54 -37.40
C GLY A 129 -0.34 30.23 -38.75
N THR A 130 -1.58 30.57 -39.11
CA THR A 130 -1.87 31.33 -40.34
C THR A 130 -1.18 32.70 -40.32
N GLY A 131 -1.32 33.45 -39.22
CA GLY A 131 -0.64 34.75 -39.08
C GLY A 131 0.88 34.64 -39.04
N ALA A 132 1.43 33.58 -38.45
CA ALA A 132 2.86 33.32 -38.44
C ALA A 132 3.40 33.02 -39.85
N VAL A 133 2.66 32.30 -40.69
CA VAL A 133 3.00 32.08 -42.10
C VAL A 133 3.02 33.42 -42.86
N GLU A 134 1.99 34.26 -42.68
CA GLU A 134 1.94 35.58 -43.33
C GLU A 134 3.14 36.47 -42.93
N VAL A 135 3.50 36.48 -41.64
CA VAL A 135 4.68 37.20 -41.15
C VAL A 135 5.97 36.60 -41.72
N ALA A 136 6.13 35.28 -41.72
CA ALA A 136 7.32 34.62 -42.24
C ALA A 136 7.51 34.89 -43.75
N ASP A 137 6.43 34.86 -44.54
CA ASP A 137 6.47 35.15 -45.97
C ASP A 137 6.81 36.64 -46.23
N GLY A 138 6.25 37.55 -45.41
CA GLY A 138 6.56 38.99 -45.47
C GLY A 138 8.01 39.31 -45.10
N VAL A 139 8.50 38.72 -43.99
CA VAL A 139 9.91 38.81 -43.58
C VAL A 139 10.82 38.25 -44.66
N GLY A 140 10.51 37.05 -45.18
CA GLY A 140 11.30 36.42 -46.23
C GLY A 140 11.41 37.31 -47.48
N THR A 141 10.29 37.88 -47.92
CA THR A 141 10.27 38.80 -49.06
C THR A 141 11.13 40.05 -48.80
N ALA A 142 11.02 40.65 -47.62
CA ALA A 142 11.80 41.85 -47.27
C ALA A 142 13.30 41.55 -47.17
N VAL A 143 13.66 40.44 -46.53
CA VAL A 143 15.06 40.00 -46.39
C VAL A 143 15.67 39.68 -47.75
N ASP A 144 14.98 38.93 -48.60
CA ASP A 144 15.47 38.58 -49.93
C ASP A 144 15.68 39.84 -50.81
N GLN A 145 14.84 40.87 -50.67
CA GLN A 145 15.05 42.18 -51.33
C GLN A 145 16.29 42.92 -50.81
N VAL A 146 16.50 42.96 -49.50
CA VAL A 146 17.67 43.64 -48.89
C VAL A 146 18.97 42.94 -49.28
N VAL A 147 18.99 41.61 -49.21
CA VAL A 147 20.15 40.80 -49.63
C VAL A 147 20.41 40.93 -51.13
N GLY A 148 19.35 40.89 -51.95
CA GLY A 148 19.47 41.10 -53.40
C GLY A 148 20.01 42.48 -53.75
N PHE A 149 19.59 43.52 -53.03
CA PHE A 149 20.14 44.87 -53.19
C PHE A 149 21.62 44.94 -52.79
N GLY A 150 22.01 44.32 -51.67
CA GLY A 150 23.41 44.21 -51.26
C GLY A 150 24.29 43.50 -52.31
N ALA A 151 23.78 42.43 -52.92
CA ALA A 151 24.48 41.72 -53.99
C ALA A 151 24.63 42.58 -55.26
N MET A 152 23.57 43.27 -55.69
CA MET A 152 23.62 44.19 -56.84
C MET A 152 24.59 45.35 -56.60
N ARG A 153 24.62 45.89 -55.37
CA ARG A 153 25.60 46.91 -54.96
C ARG A 153 27.02 46.37 -55.05
N GLY A 154 27.30 45.17 -54.53
CA GLY A 154 28.62 44.55 -54.61
C GLY A 154 29.11 44.39 -56.05
N GLN A 155 28.22 43.91 -56.94
CA GLN A 155 28.51 43.79 -58.37
C GLN A 155 28.73 45.16 -59.04
N LEU A 156 28.00 46.20 -58.62
CA LEU A 156 28.19 47.57 -59.11
C LEU A 156 29.55 48.14 -58.67
N ILE A 157 29.94 47.96 -57.40
CA ILE A 157 31.25 48.40 -56.90
C ILE A 157 32.37 47.67 -57.64
N GLU A 158 32.26 46.36 -57.83
CA GLU A 158 33.25 45.58 -58.59
C GLU A 158 33.36 46.06 -60.05
N ALA A 159 32.23 46.37 -60.70
CA ALA A 159 32.23 46.93 -62.05
C ALA A 159 32.84 48.35 -62.11
N ILE A 160 32.60 49.19 -61.10
CA ILE A 160 33.22 50.51 -60.96
C ILE A 160 34.74 50.35 -60.74
N ASP A 161 35.17 49.44 -59.87
CA ASP A 161 36.58 49.16 -59.57
C ASP A 161 37.33 48.68 -60.84
N TYR A 162 36.72 47.78 -61.61
CA TYR A 162 37.25 47.34 -62.90
C TYR A 162 37.41 48.52 -63.88
N SER A 163 36.39 49.38 -63.97
CA SER A 163 36.39 50.55 -64.87
C SER A 163 37.46 51.58 -64.46
N ILE A 164 37.64 51.82 -63.15
CA ILE A 164 38.70 52.69 -62.63
C ILE A 164 40.07 52.12 -62.99
N SER A 165 40.28 50.81 -62.79
CA SER A 165 41.56 50.16 -63.11
C SER A 165 41.88 50.20 -64.61
N GLU A 166 40.89 50.05 -65.47
CA GLU A 166 41.06 50.18 -66.92
C GLU A 166 41.46 51.60 -67.35
N LEU A 167 40.83 52.63 -66.76
CA LEU A 167 41.19 54.02 -67.00
C LEU A 167 42.61 54.35 -66.51
N GLU A 168 43.02 53.84 -65.35
CA GLU A 168 44.39 53.98 -64.84
C GLU A 168 45.43 53.33 -65.77
N ALA A 169 45.14 52.14 -66.28
CA ALA A 169 46.01 51.46 -67.23
C ALA A 169 46.12 52.23 -68.56
N ALA A 170 45.03 52.86 -69.03
CA ALA A 170 45.04 53.68 -70.22
C ALA A 170 45.83 54.99 -70.04
N GLU A 171 45.79 55.58 -68.85
CA GLU A 171 46.59 56.75 -68.46
C GLU A 171 48.09 56.44 -68.54
N ASP A 172 48.54 55.33 -67.94
CA ASP A 172 49.95 54.92 -67.85
C ASP A 172 50.58 54.66 -69.24
N VAL A 173 49.79 54.15 -70.19
CA VAL A 173 50.24 53.88 -71.58
C VAL A 173 50.40 55.17 -72.41
N SER A 174 49.74 56.28 -72.04
CA SER A 174 49.58 57.46 -72.91
C SER A 174 50.79 58.39 -73.02
N GLY A 175 51.86 58.19 -72.23
CA GLY A 175 53.20 58.79 -72.43
C GLY A 175 53.25 60.28 -72.79
N GLU A 176 53.45 61.12 -71.76
CA GLU A 176 53.84 62.54 -71.81
C GLU A 176 52.71 63.60 -71.96
N THR A 177 51.50 63.24 -72.41
CA THR A 177 50.31 64.09 -72.26
C THR A 177 49.04 63.28 -71.95
N VAL A 178 48.68 63.16 -70.68
CA VAL A 178 47.41 62.56 -70.22
C VAL A 178 46.23 63.42 -70.71
N ASP A 179 45.21 62.81 -71.34
CA ASP A 179 43.97 63.53 -71.72
C ASP A 179 43.22 63.95 -70.44
N PRO A 180 43.01 65.25 -70.17
CA PRO A 180 42.32 65.72 -68.97
C PRO A 180 40.93 65.09 -68.76
N ARG A 181 40.27 64.64 -69.84
CA ARG A 181 38.95 64.01 -69.78
C ARG A 181 38.96 62.63 -69.13
N LEU A 182 40.08 61.90 -69.21
CA LEU A 182 40.22 60.58 -68.57
C LEU A 182 40.36 60.72 -67.05
N VAL A 183 41.07 61.75 -66.60
CA VAL A 183 41.22 62.08 -65.17
C VAL A 183 39.86 62.48 -64.58
N GLU A 184 39.10 63.34 -65.26
CA GLU A 184 37.75 63.75 -64.83
C GLU A 184 36.78 62.56 -64.76
N ALA A 185 36.81 61.65 -65.74
CA ALA A 185 35.97 60.45 -65.74
C ALA A 185 36.32 59.50 -64.59
N ARG A 186 37.61 59.33 -64.29
CA ARG A 186 38.07 58.53 -63.14
C ARG A 186 37.64 59.16 -61.82
N GLU A 187 37.79 60.48 -61.65
CA GLU A 187 37.34 61.19 -60.45
C GLU A 187 35.82 61.03 -60.23
N ALA A 188 35.02 61.12 -61.29
CA ALA A 188 33.58 60.88 -61.22
C ALA A 188 33.22 59.45 -60.80
N LEU A 189 33.96 58.43 -61.26
CA LEU A 189 33.76 57.04 -60.84
C LEU A 189 34.20 56.79 -59.40
N VAL A 190 35.27 57.44 -58.94
CA VAL A 190 35.72 57.38 -57.53
C VAL A 190 34.66 58.02 -56.61
N ASP A 191 34.07 59.14 -57.01
CA ASP A 191 32.99 59.76 -56.25
C ASP A 191 31.73 58.87 -56.23
N LEU A 192 31.34 58.29 -57.38
CA LEU A 192 30.22 57.36 -57.47
C LEU A 192 30.45 56.10 -56.61
N ARG A 193 31.68 55.58 -56.58
CA ARG A 193 32.10 54.48 -55.70
C ARG A 193 31.93 54.86 -54.22
N GLY A 194 32.38 56.05 -53.82
CA GLY A 194 32.21 56.57 -52.47
C GLY A 194 30.74 56.73 -52.07
N GLN A 195 29.89 57.17 -52.99
CA GLN A 195 28.44 57.24 -52.78
C GLN A 195 27.81 55.83 -52.62
N ALA A 196 28.26 54.85 -53.40
CA ALA A 196 27.82 53.46 -53.27
C ALA A 196 28.32 52.80 -51.98
N GLU A 197 29.54 53.13 -51.52
CA GLU A 197 30.11 52.65 -50.26
C GLU A 197 29.38 53.18 -49.02
N LEU A 198 28.72 54.34 -49.11
CA LEU A 198 27.95 54.92 -48.01
C LEU A 198 26.72 54.09 -47.60
N ILE A 199 26.16 53.31 -48.53
CA ILE A 199 24.96 52.48 -48.31
C ILE A 199 25.40 51.10 -47.81
N ASP A 200 25.86 51.00 -46.56
CA ASP A 200 26.43 49.74 -46.08
C ASP A 200 25.40 48.71 -45.62
N ILE A 201 25.38 47.56 -46.30
CA ILE A 201 24.74 46.34 -45.82
C ILE A 201 25.89 45.40 -45.50
N ASP A 202 26.33 45.43 -44.24
CA ASP A 202 27.42 44.58 -43.80
C ASP A 202 26.99 43.10 -43.71
N GLY A 203 27.97 42.23 -43.61
CA GLY A 203 27.74 40.79 -43.49
C GLY A 203 26.99 40.41 -42.21
N GLU A 204 27.09 41.22 -41.16
CA GLU A 204 26.44 40.98 -39.87
C GLU A 204 24.93 41.25 -39.94
N LEU A 205 24.51 42.38 -40.52
CA LEU A 205 23.10 42.67 -40.77
C LEU A 205 22.47 41.61 -41.67
N THR A 206 23.19 41.16 -42.70
CA THR A 206 22.73 40.09 -43.59
C THR A 206 22.51 38.77 -42.84
N ALA A 207 23.42 38.41 -41.93
CA ALA A 207 23.28 37.22 -41.11
C ALA A 207 22.07 37.35 -40.16
N GLN A 208 21.92 38.49 -39.48
CA GLN A 208 20.77 38.74 -38.57
C GLN A 208 19.43 38.71 -39.31
N LEU A 209 19.36 39.26 -40.51
CA LEU A 209 18.16 39.22 -41.35
C LEU A 209 17.84 37.80 -41.83
N THR A 210 18.86 37.01 -42.15
CA THR A 210 18.68 35.60 -42.52
C THR A 210 18.20 34.77 -41.33
N ASP A 211 18.77 34.97 -40.15
CA ASP A 211 18.33 34.32 -38.91
C ASP A 211 16.88 34.70 -38.57
N LEU A 212 16.49 35.96 -38.78
CA LEU A 212 15.11 36.42 -38.61
C LEU A 212 14.15 35.74 -39.60
N LYS A 213 14.57 35.60 -40.86
CA LYS A 213 13.81 34.87 -41.88
C LYS A 213 13.63 33.40 -41.49
N ASP A 214 14.70 32.72 -41.12
CA ASP A 214 14.66 31.30 -40.79
C ASP A 214 13.88 31.05 -39.49
N GLY A 215 14.07 31.90 -38.48
CA GLY A 215 13.33 31.83 -37.21
C GLY A 215 11.83 32.08 -37.38
N SER A 216 11.43 33.06 -38.19
CA SER A 216 10.01 33.30 -38.49
C SER A 216 9.38 32.13 -39.26
N ARG A 217 10.11 31.55 -40.22
CA ARG A 217 9.68 30.35 -40.96
C ARG A 217 9.54 29.12 -40.06
N GLU A 218 10.49 28.90 -39.16
CA GLU A 218 10.44 27.79 -38.21
C GLU A 218 9.25 27.94 -37.25
N LEU A 219 9.00 29.14 -36.71
CA LEU A 219 7.83 29.40 -35.88
C LEU A 219 6.51 29.13 -36.63
N ALA A 220 6.42 29.59 -37.89
CA ALA A 220 5.26 29.34 -38.74
C ALA A 220 5.04 27.82 -38.96
N ASN A 221 6.11 27.07 -39.20
CA ASN A 221 6.05 25.63 -39.37
C ASN A 221 5.61 24.92 -38.08
N GLN A 222 6.19 25.27 -36.93
CA GLN A 222 5.82 24.70 -35.63
C GLN A 222 4.33 24.87 -35.29
N LEU A 223 3.74 25.98 -35.72
CA LEU A 223 2.35 26.32 -35.43
C LEU A 223 1.36 25.79 -36.47
N SER A 224 1.74 25.71 -37.75
CA SER A 224 0.80 25.49 -38.85
C SER A 224 0.99 24.16 -39.61
N VAL A 225 2.15 23.50 -39.47
CA VAL A 225 2.50 22.36 -40.32
C VAL A 225 2.41 21.04 -39.53
N PRO A 226 1.64 20.05 -40.02
CA PRO A 226 1.62 18.71 -39.43
C PRO A 226 2.99 18.04 -39.45
N GLY A 227 3.34 17.34 -38.37
CA GLY A 227 4.64 16.70 -38.20
C GLY A 227 5.63 17.50 -37.34
N TYR A 228 5.30 18.76 -37.03
CA TYR A 228 6.04 19.55 -36.06
C TYR A 228 5.49 19.34 -34.65
N SER A 229 6.39 19.36 -33.67
CA SER A 229 6.10 18.92 -32.30
C SER A 229 5.05 19.77 -31.59
N PHE A 230 5.05 21.09 -31.80
CA PHE A 230 4.06 21.97 -31.17
C PHE A 230 2.66 21.74 -31.74
N HIS A 231 2.50 21.82 -33.06
CA HIS A 231 1.24 21.53 -33.75
C HIS A 231 0.69 20.16 -33.34
N ASP A 232 1.48 19.10 -33.50
CA ASP A 232 1.03 17.74 -33.21
C ASP A 232 0.73 17.52 -31.72
N GLY A 233 1.47 18.20 -30.83
CA GLY A 233 1.22 18.20 -29.40
C GLY A 233 -0.15 18.77 -29.05
N VAL A 234 -0.54 19.90 -29.63
CA VAL A 234 -1.86 20.52 -29.40
C VAL A 234 -2.99 19.64 -29.92
N TYR A 235 -2.86 19.08 -31.12
CA TYR A 235 -3.88 18.17 -31.68
C TYR A 235 -4.01 16.87 -30.88
N THR A 236 -2.88 16.29 -30.46
CA THR A 236 -2.87 15.07 -29.64
C THR A 236 -3.50 15.31 -28.27
N ALA A 237 -3.16 16.43 -27.62
CA ALA A 237 -3.76 16.80 -26.34
C ALA A 237 -5.26 17.08 -26.46
N THR A 238 -5.69 17.72 -27.56
CA THR A 238 -7.12 17.97 -27.83
C THR A 238 -7.89 16.68 -28.03
N LYS A 239 -7.35 15.76 -28.83
CA LYS A 239 -7.94 14.43 -29.00
C LYS A 239 -8.00 13.65 -27.69
N ALA A 240 -6.93 13.66 -26.89
CA ALA A 240 -6.90 12.98 -25.60
C ALA A 240 -7.96 13.55 -24.62
N ALA A 241 -8.19 14.86 -24.64
CA ALA A 241 -9.23 15.49 -23.83
C ALA A 241 -10.65 15.09 -24.29
N GLN A 242 -10.87 14.99 -25.61
CA GLN A 242 -12.11 14.48 -26.17
C GLN A 242 -12.36 13.01 -25.81
N ASP A 243 -11.33 12.17 -25.96
CA ASP A 243 -11.36 10.76 -25.62
C ASP A 243 -11.63 10.55 -24.12
N LEU A 244 -11.05 11.40 -23.26
CA LEU A 244 -11.32 11.40 -21.82
C LEU A 244 -12.77 11.76 -21.51
N SER A 245 -13.29 12.85 -22.08
CA SER A 245 -14.70 13.26 -21.88
C SER A 245 -15.66 12.16 -22.35
N TYR A 246 -15.39 11.58 -23.53
CA TYR A 246 -16.17 10.49 -24.07
C TYR A 246 -16.10 9.22 -23.18
N GLY A 247 -14.91 8.83 -22.72
CA GLY A 247 -14.72 7.68 -21.84
C GLY A 247 -15.43 7.84 -20.50
N LEU A 248 -15.39 9.05 -19.92
CA LEU A 248 -16.10 9.35 -18.68
C LEU A 248 -17.63 9.33 -18.88
N SER A 249 -18.15 9.93 -19.94
CA SER A 249 -19.60 9.87 -20.22
C SER A 249 -20.10 8.43 -20.47
N GLN A 250 -19.31 7.59 -21.13
CA GLN A 250 -19.61 6.16 -21.31
C GLN A 250 -19.58 5.34 -20.02
N SER A 251 -18.83 5.79 -19.01
CA SER A 251 -18.68 5.07 -17.74
C SER A 251 -19.76 5.44 -16.71
N GLN A 252 -20.53 6.50 -16.95
CA GLN A 252 -21.58 6.99 -16.05
C GLN A 252 -22.63 5.92 -15.69
N PRO A 253 -23.16 5.12 -16.66
CA PRO A 253 -24.11 4.05 -16.31
C PRO A 253 -23.53 3.01 -15.37
N GLY A 254 -22.23 2.71 -15.48
CA GLY A 254 -21.57 1.76 -14.60
C GLY A 254 -21.40 2.27 -13.16
N ILE A 255 -21.39 3.59 -12.96
CA ILE A 255 -21.39 4.20 -11.62
C ILE A 255 -22.78 4.07 -11.00
N ASP A 256 -23.83 4.32 -11.77
CA ASP A 256 -25.21 4.15 -11.30
C ASP A 256 -25.49 2.68 -10.90
N ASP A 257 -25.02 1.73 -11.71
CA ASP A 257 -25.09 0.29 -11.41
C ASP A 257 -24.32 -0.06 -10.12
N ALA A 258 -23.17 0.58 -9.88
CA ALA A 258 -22.38 0.36 -8.67
C ALA A 258 -23.08 0.88 -7.41
N VAL A 259 -23.80 2.01 -7.50
CA VAL A 259 -24.62 2.53 -6.40
C VAL A 259 -25.80 1.61 -6.12
N GLU A 260 -26.49 1.14 -7.16
CA GLU A 260 -27.59 0.19 -7.01
C GLU A 260 -27.11 -1.14 -6.40
N GLY A 261 -25.93 -1.62 -6.83
CA GLY A 261 -25.28 -2.81 -6.26
C GLY A 261 -24.93 -2.65 -4.79
N ALA A 262 -24.38 -1.48 -4.39
CA ALA A 262 -24.08 -1.17 -2.99
C ALA A 262 -25.35 -1.12 -2.13
N SER A 263 -26.42 -0.49 -2.63
CA SER A 263 -27.72 -0.46 -1.95
C SER A 263 -28.31 -1.86 -1.79
N SER A 264 -28.24 -2.69 -2.83
CA SER A 264 -28.73 -4.07 -2.78
C SER A 264 -27.95 -4.93 -1.78
N LEU A 265 -26.64 -4.69 -1.65
CA LEU A 265 -25.79 -5.38 -0.68
C LEU A 265 -26.13 -4.98 0.75
N ASP A 266 -26.36 -3.68 1.00
CA ASP A 266 -26.78 -3.17 2.31
C ASP A 266 -28.13 -3.73 2.75
N GLU A 267 -29.12 -3.72 1.85
CA GLU A 267 -30.42 -4.35 2.10
C GLU A 267 -30.28 -5.86 2.40
N GLY A 268 -29.37 -6.54 1.70
CA GLY A 268 -29.06 -7.94 1.93
C GLY A 268 -28.47 -8.18 3.32
N ALA A 269 -27.51 -7.35 3.72
CA ALA A 269 -26.90 -7.39 5.05
C ALA A 269 -27.93 -7.13 6.16
N ALA A 270 -28.79 -6.13 5.98
CA ALA A 270 -29.85 -5.80 6.94
C ALA A 270 -30.83 -6.96 7.14
N ARG A 271 -31.18 -7.68 6.07
CA ARG A 271 -32.04 -8.88 6.16
C ARG A 271 -31.35 -10.01 6.93
N ILE A 272 -30.05 -10.22 6.70
CA ILE A 272 -29.27 -11.26 7.40
C ILE A 272 -29.13 -10.92 8.88
N ASP A 273 -28.86 -9.66 9.22
CA ASP A 273 -28.78 -9.20 10.60
C ASP A 273 -30.10 -9.36 11.37
N ALA A 274 -31.23 -9.04 10.73
CA ALA A 274 -32.55 -9.27 11.29
C ALA A 274 -32.82 -10.77 11.56
N MET A 275 -32.35 -11.66 10.67
CA MET A 275 -32.44 -13.11 10.89
C MET A 275 -31.54 -13.59 12.02
N ALA A 276 -30.33 -13.04 12.16
CA ALA A 276 -29.39 -13.35 13.23
C ALA A 276 -29.96 -12.94 14.60
N THR A 277 -30.46 -11.70 14.71
CA THR A 277 -31.14 -11.18 15.90
C THR A 277 -32.33 -12.05 16.29
N GLN A 278 -33.20 -12.40 15.32
CA GLN A 278 -34.33 -13.29 15.58
C GLN A 278 -33.89 -14.69 16.05
N THR A 279 -32.76 -15.20 15.55
CA THR A 279 -32.20 -16.49 15.96
C THR A 279 -31.66 -16.42 17.39
N GLN A 280 -30.98 -15.33 17.74
CA GLN A 280 -30.51 -15.07 19.11
C GLN A 280 -31.67 -14.99 20.11
N ASP A 281 -32.73 -14.23 19.80
CA ASP A 281 -33.92 -14.09 20.64
C ASP A 281 -34.59 -15.44 20.95
N ARG A 282 -34.67 -16.31 19.93
CA ARG A 282 -35.24 -17.66 20.08
C ARG A 282 -34.37 -18.54 20.98
N ILE A 283 -33.05 -18.47 20.84
CA ILE A 283 -32.12 -19.25 21.66
C ILE A 283 -32.12 -18.76 23.11
N ASP A 284 -32.18 -17.45 23.34
CA ASP A 284 -32.32 -16.87 24.69
C ASP A 284 -33.65 -17.30 25.35
N ALA A 285 -34.73 -17.40 24.57
CA ALA A 285 -36.01 -17.93 25.06
C ALA A 285 -35.90 -19.41 25.46
N ILE A 286 -35.20 -20.24 24.67
CA ILE A 286 -34.92 -21.65 25.01
C ILE A 286 -34.09 -21.73 26.30
N GLN A 287 -33.04 -20.91 26.43
CA GLN A 287 -32.18 -20.90 27.62
C GLN A 287 -32.96 -20.51 28.88
N ARG A 288 -33.89 -19.55 28.79
CA ARG A 288 -34.78 -19.15 29.89
C ARG A 288 -35.82 -20.21 30.25
N ALA A 289 -36.23 -21.05 29.29
CA ALA A 289 -37.22 -22.10 29.52
C ALA A 289 -36.64 -23.37 30.17
N LEU A 290 -35.32 -23.54 30.21
CA LEU A 290 -34.68 -24.71 30.82
C LEU A 290 -34.61 -24.63 32.36
N PRO A 291 -35.12 -25.64 33.10
CA PRO A 291 -35.20 -25.63 34.57
C PRO A 291 -33.82 -25.64 35.25
N VAL A 292 -33.68 -24.95 36.39
CA VAL A 292 -32.45 -24.94 37.21
C VAL A 292 -32.51 -26.11 38.20
N VAL A 293 -31.50 -26.99 38.18
CA VAL A 293 -31.33 -28.00 39.22
C VAL A 293 -30.77 -27.30 40.46
N GLN A 294 -31.60 -27.08 41.48
CA GLN A 294 -31.13 -26.66 42.79
C GLN A 294 -30.56 -27.89 43.49
N VAL A 295 -29.23 -27.92 43.65
CA VAL A 295 -28.58 -28.89 44.54
C VAL A 295 -28.91 -28.43 45.96
N ALA A 296 -29.60 -29.29 46.73
CA ALA A 296 -29.88 -29.01 48.13
C ALA A 296 -28.56 -28.93 48.90
N ASP A 297 -28.34 -27.80 49.57
CA ASP A 297 -27.27 -27.61 50.55
C ASP A 297 -27.28 -28.79 51.53
N THR A 298 -26.20 -29.56 51.53
CA THR A 298 -25.91 -30.47 52.64
C THR A 298 -24.61 -30.02 53.27
N ASP A 299 -24.70 -29.68 54.56
CA ASP A 299 -23.71 -29.06 55.41
C ASP A 299 -22.28 -29.63 55.32
N GLY A 300 -21.32 -28.70 55.27
CA GLY A 300 -20.13 -28.70 56.13
C GLY A 300 -18.94 -29.58 55.75
N GLN A 301 -17.88 -28.95 55.25
CA GLN A 301 -16.61 -28.73 55.98
C GLN A 301 -15.57 -28.07 55.05
N SER A 302 -15.02 -26.96 55.54
CA SER A 302 -13.90 -26.27 54.93
C SER A 302 -12.64 -27.13 55.03
N GLU A 303 -12.16 -27.62 53.91
CA GLU A 303 -10.74 -27.84 53.68
C GLU A 303 -10.33 -26.88 52.57
N GLU A 304 -9.57 -25.85 52.94
CA GLU A 304 -8.78 -25.04 52.01
C GLU A 304 -7.68 -25.93 51.40
N GLU A 305 -8.06 -26.87 50.54
CA GLU A 305 -7.13 -27.42 49.56
C GLU A 305 -6.92 -26.36 48.49
N SER A 306 -5.66 -25.99 48.29
CA SER A 306 -5.21 -24.99 47.34
C SER A 306 -5.78 -25.28 45.94
N LEU A 307 -6.86 -24.60 45.59
CA LEU A 307 -7.37 -24.56 44.23
C LEU A 307 -6.22 -24.06 43.33
N GLY A 308 -5.67 -24.98 42.54
CA GLY A 308 -4.60 -24.69 41.59
C GLY A 308 -4.98 -23.48 40.74
N SER A 309 -4.01 -22.61 40.47
CA SER A 309 -4.19 -21.37 39.71
C SER A 309 -4.92 -21.65 38.39
N VAL A 310 -6.14 -21.13 38.22
CA VAL A 310 -6.93 -21.31 37.00
C VAL A 310 -6.87 -20.04 36.17
N LEU A 311 -5.87 -19.93 35.30
CA LEU A 311 -5.83 -18.93 34.23
C LEU A 311 -6.78 -19.38 33.10
N SER A 312 -7.88 -18.67 32.92
CA SER A 312 -8.80 -18.92 31.79
C SER A 312 -8.07 -18.75 30.45
N PRO A 313 -8.18 -19.72 29.52
CA PRO A 313 -7.54 -19.64 28.21
C PRO A 313 -7.89 -18.40 27.39
N ILE A 314 -9.10 -17.85 27.59
CA ILE A 314 -9.55 -16.64 26.90
C ILE A 314 -8.70 -15.43 27.32
N TYR A 315 -8.39 -15.28 28.62
CA TYR A 315 -7.56 -14.18 29.09
C TYR A 315 -6.11 -14.32 28.64
N ALA A 316 -5.56 -15.54 28.67
CA ALA A 316 -4.22 -15.82 28.15
C ALA A 316 -4.11 -15.43 26.66
N MET A 317 -5.14 -15.76 25.87
CA MET A 317 -5.21 -15.43 24.45
C MET A 317 -5.31 -13.92 24.21
N LEU A 318 -6.16 -13.21 24.93
CA LEU A 318 -6.31 -11.76 24.80
C LEU A 318 -5.02 -11.01 25.16
N ILE A 319 -4.33 -11.42 26.23
CA ILE A 319 -3.03 -10.85 26.61
C ILE A 319 -1.99 -11.12 25.52
N ALA A 320 -1.91 -12.36 25.03
CA ALA A 320 -1.00 -12.72 23.94
C ALA A 320 -1.30 -11.94 22.65
N ALA A 321 -2.58 -11.72 22.33
CA ALA A 321 -3.02 -10.98 21.16
C ALA A 321 -2.58 -9.51 21.23
N ILE A 322 -2.81 -8.83 22.35
CA ILE A 322 -2.40 -7.44 22.56
C ILE A 322 -0.88 -7.31 22.44
N VAL A 323 -0.13 -8.21 23.09
CA VAL A 323 1.34 -8.20 23.05
C VAL A 323 1.87 -8.47 21.64
N MET A 324 1.28 -9.42 20.91
CA MET A 324 1.67 -9.70 19.53
C MET A 324 1.31 -8.57 18.56
N LEU A 325 0.16 -7.90 18.74
CA LEU A 325 -0.20 -6.72 17.97
C LEU A 325 0.80 -5.58 18.21
N GLY A 326 1.20 -5.36 19.47
CA GLY A 326 2.29 -4.43 19.80
C GLY A 326 3.62 -4.82 19.15
N GLY A 327 3.93 -6.12 19.10
CA GLY A 327 5.09 -6.65 18.37
C GLY A 327 5.02 -6.42 16.86
N ALA A 328 3.84 -6.59 16.25
CA ALA A 328 3.61 -6.31 14.84
C ALA A 328 3.78 -4.82 14.53
N ALA A 329 3.19 -3.93 15.34
CA ALA A 329 3.38 -2.48 15.24
C ALA A 329 4.86 -2.09 15.37
N THR A 330 5.59 -2.73 16.28
CA THR A 330 7.04 -2.55 16.42
C THR A 330 7.77 -3.00 15.14
N GLY A 331 7.39 -4.15 14.55
CA GLY A 331 7.92 -4.62 13.28
C GLY A 331 7.72 -3.62 12.13
N MET A 332 6.55 -2.99 12.06
CA MET A 332 6.21 -1.93 11.11
C MET A 332 7.11 -0.70 11.30
N ALA A 333 7.26 -0.22 12.55
CA ALA A 333 8.10 0.93 12.88
C ALA A 333 9.59 0.69 12.56
N LEU A 334 10.08 -0.53 12.79
CA LEU A 334 11.46 -0.93 12.48
C LEU A 334 11.74 -1.04 10.98
N TYR A 335 10.72 -1.30 10.15
CA TYR A 335 10.87 -1.28 8.70
C TYR A 335 11.11 0.15 8.18
N GLN A 336 10.48 1.15 8.80
CA GLN A 336 10.59 2.56 8.40
C GLN A 336 11.86 3.26 8.91
N ARG A 337 12.42 2.85 10.06
CA ARG A 337 13.58 3.52 10.70
C ARG A 337 14.87 2.69 10.60
N ARG A 338 15.83 3.14 9.78
CA ARG A 338 17.07 2.39 9.44
C ARG A 338 18.25 2.53 10.44
N ALA A 339 18.32 3.60 11.24
CA ALA A 339 19.54 3.93 12.01
C ALA A 339 19.54 3.52 13.51
N HIS A 340 18.38 3.40 14.19
CA HIS A 340 18.29 3.11 15.64
C HIS A 340 17.31 1.99 16.01
N GLY A 341 17.10 1.03 15.10
CA GLY A 341 16.06 0.01 15.28
C GLY A 341 16.26 -0.93 16.48
N TRP A 342 17.51 -1.21 16.90
CA TRP A 342 17.74 -2.16 17.99
C TRP A 342 17.24 -1.65 19.35
N TRP A 343 17.37 -0.36 19.66
CA TRP A 343 16.87 0.23 20.91
C TRP A 343 15.34 0.26 20.97
N LEU A 344 14.68 0.50 19.83
CA LEU A 344 13.23 0.41 19.73
C LEU A 344 12.75 -1.03 19.97
N LEU A 345 13.44 -2.02 19.39
CA LEU A 345 13.10 -3.43 19.58
C LEU A 345 13.30 -3.88 21.03
N THR A 346 14.41 -3.53 21.66
CA THR A 346 14.65 -3.89 23.07
C THR A 346 13.66 -3.20 24.00
N GLY A 347 13.38 -1.91 23.77
CA GLY A 347 12.37 -1.15 24.51
C GLY A 347 10.97 -1.76 24.37
N ALA A 348 10.56 -2.16 23.17
CA ALA A 348 9.27 -2.79 22.93
C ALA A 348 9.16 -4.18 23.56
N VAL A 349 10.22 -5.01 23.46
CA VAL A 349 10.24 -6.35 24.08
C VAL A 349 10.11 -6.24 25.60
N VAL A 350 10.87 -5.35 26.24
CA VAL A 350 10.78 -5.14 27.68
C VAL A 350 9.43 -4.53 28.07
N GLY A 351 9.00 -3.45 27.41
CA GLY A 351 7.75 -2.75 27.76
C GLY A 351 6.48 -3.57 27.54
N LEU A 352 6.37 -4.29 26.43
CA LEU A 352 5.18 -5.11 26.14
C LEU A 352 5.14 -6.38 26.97
N SER A 353 6.29 -7.01 27.25
CA SER A 353 6.33 -8.18 28.12
C SER A 353 6.01 -7.81 29.57
N THR A 354 6.55 -6.70 30.09
CA THR A 354 6.21 -6.24 31.45
C THR A 354 4.74 -5.87 31.57
N LEU A 355 4.17 -5.18 30.57
CA LEU A 355 2.75 -4.86 30.53
C LEU A 355 1.89 -6.13 30.48
N GLY A 356 2.25 -7.11 29.65
CA GLY A 356 1.51 -8.38 29.57
C GLY A 356 1.59 -9.21 30.85
N VAL A 357 2.74 -9.23 31.53
CA VAL A 357 2.87 -9.86 32.85
C VAL A 357 2.04 -9.12 33.90
N MET A 358 1.98 -7.78 33.85
CA MET A 358 1.14 -6.98 34.75
C MET A 358 -0.35 -7.26 34.54
N LEU A 359 -0.81 -7.36 33.29
CA LEU A 359 -2.18 -7.77 32.97
C LEU A 359 -2.47 -9.18 33.47
N LEU A 360 -1.52 -10.10 33.32
CA LEU A 360 -1.65 -11.47 33.82
C LEU A 360 -1.75 -11.48 35.35
N ALA A 361 -0.96 -10.66 36.06
CA ALA A 361 -1.02 -10.54 37.51
C ALA A 361 -2.38 -10.04 38.02
N ILE A 362 -3.06 -9.19 37.25
CA ILE A 362 -4.40 -8.68 37.58
C ILE A 362 -5.47 -9.77 37.42
N VAL A 363 -5.31 -10.65 36.42
CA VAL A 363 -6.34 -11.61 36.04
C VAL A 363 -6.13 -12.99 36.68
N SER A 364 -4.90 -13.35 37.04
CA SER A 364 -4.59 -14.67 37.61
C SER A 364 -4.82 -14.72 39.13
N THR A 365 -5.53 -15.74 39.60
CA THR A 365 -5.57 -16.10 41.02
C THR A 365 -4.39 -17.04 41.33
N GLY A 366 -3.36 -16.54 42.03
CA GLY A 366 -2.16 -17.34 42.38
C GLY A 366 -0.86 -16.90 41.68
N PHE A 367 -0.55 -15.60 41.72
CA PHE A 367 0.63 -15.05 41.08
C PHE A 367 1.93 -15.48 41.78
N SER A 368 2.81 -16.20 41.06
CA SER A 368 4.12 -16.64 41.56
C SER A 368 5.27 -16.03 40.76
N LEU A 369 6.47 -15.95 41.36
CA LEU A 369 7.66 -15.44 40.67
C LEU A 369 8.05 -16.31 39.45
N GLN A 370 7.79 -17.62 39.52
CA GLN A 370 8.03 -18.56 38.42
C GLN A 370 7.05 -18.33 37.26
N LEU A 371 5.77 -18.12 37.56
CA LEU A 371 4.75 -17.76 36.57
C LEU A 371 5.10 -16.45 35.87
N ALA A 372 5.52 -15.44 36.65
CA ALA A 372 5.94 -14.14 36.12
C ALA A 372 7.16 -14.25 35.19
N ALA A 373 8.20 -14.99 35.59
CA ALA A 373 9.39 -15.17 34.79
C ALA A 373 9.14 -15.98 33.51
N GLY A 374 8.35 -17.06 33.61
CA GLY A 374 7.97 -17.89 32.47
C GLY A 374 7.10 -17.13 31.47
N SER A 375 6.09 -16.40 31.95
CA SER A 375 5.21 -15.60 31.09
C SER A 375 5.95 -14.42 30.44
N ALA A 376 6.87 -13.76 31.16
CA ALA A 376 7.73 -12.72 30.59
C ALA A 376 8.53 -13.24 29.39
N LEU A 377 9.10 -14.45 29.50
CA LEU A 377 9.87 -15.08 28.42
C LEU A 377 8.99 -15.42 27.21
N VAL A 378 7.81 -16.03 27.44
CA VAL A 378 6.85 -16.34 26.37
C VAL A 378 6.42 -15.07 25.64
N LEU A 379 6.07 -14.02 26.38
CA LEU A 379 5.63 -12.75 25.83
C LEU A 379 6.76 -12.04 25.07
N ALA A 380 7.98 -12.05 25.59
CA ALA A 380 9.15 -11.50 24.90
C ALA A 380 9.41 -12.20 23.56
N LEU A 381 9.35 -13.53 23.52
CA LEU A 381 9.45 -14.31 22.28
C LEU A 381 8.28 -14.03 21.33
N SER A 382 7.09 -13.81 21.86
CA SER A 382 5.90 -13.48 21.07
C SER A 382 6.03 -12.12 20.38
N VAL A 383 6.56 -11.10 21.07
CA VAL A 383 6.88 -9.78 20.50
C VAL A 383 7.90 -9.92 19.37
N LEU A 384 8.98 -10.67 19.61
CA LEU A 384 10.04 -10.88 18.62
C LEU A 384 9.53 -11.63 17.39
N ALA A 385 8.76 -12.70 17.57
CA ALA A 385 8.17 -13.47 16.50
C ALA A 385 7.20 -12.62 15.65
N ALA A 386 6.33 -11.84 16.29
CA ALA A 386 5.39 -10.96 15.59
C ALA A 386 6.12 -9.83 14.82
N ALA A 387 7.16 -9.23 15.42
CA ALA A 387 7.96 -8.21 14.77
C ALA A 387 8.78 -8.77 13.58
N ALA A 388 9.22 -10.02 13.66
CA ALA A 388 9.95 -10.72 12.60
C ALA A 388 9.04 -11.04 11.40
N LEU A 389 7.87 -11.63 11.67
CA LEU A 389 6.87 -11.95 10.64
C LEU A 389 6.40 -10.68 9.92
N THR A 390 6.08 -9.62 10.68
CA THR A 390 5.65 -8.34 10.10
C THR A 390 6.70 -7.76 9.16
N ARG A 391 7.98 -7.77 9.57
CA ARG A 391 9.07 -7.30 8.70
C ARG A 391 9.26 -8.15 7.46
N ALA A 392 9.05 -9.47 7.55
CA ALA A 392 9.10 -10.35 6.40
C ALA A 392 7.98 -10.04 5.40
N THR A 393 6.75 -9.85 5.88
CA THR A 393 5.59 -9.52 5.05
C THR A 393 5.74 -8.17 4.35
N LEU A 394 6.20 -7.13 5.08
CA LEU A 394 6.46 -5.80 4.50
C LEU A 394 7.58 -5.82 3.47
N ARG A 395 8.57 -6.71 3.61
CA ARG A 395 9.62 -6.90 2.60
C ARG A 395 9.11 -7.62 1.35
N LEU A 396 8.09 -8.47 1.48
CA LEU A 396 7.52 -9.25 0.38
C LEU A 396 6.52 -8.44 -0.46
N PHE A 397 5.61 -7.74 0.21
CA PHE A 397 4.48 -7.03 -0.43
C PHE A 397 4.68 -5.51 -0.48
N GLY A 398 5.75 -4.97 0.10
CA GLY A 398 5.96 -3.54 0.25
C GLY A 398 5.22 -2.94 1.46
N PRO A 399 5.43 -1.64 1.75
CA PRO A 399 4.96 -1.02 2.98
C PRO A 399 3.42 -0.89 3.06
N VAL A 400 2.74 -0.61 1.95
CA VAL A 400 1.29 -0.37 1.92
C VAL A 400 0.50 -1.69 1.87
N ALA A 401 0.75 -2.53 0.87
CA ALA A 401 0.05 -3.82 0.78
C ALA A 401 0.44 -4.75 1.94
N GLY A 402 1.72 -4.73 2.36
CA GLY A 402 2.18 -5.53 3.49
C GLY A 402 1.55 -5.15 4.83
N SER A 403 1.23 -3.86 5.07
CA SER A 403 0.56 -3.46 6.31
C SER A 403 -0.88 -3.93 6.34
N ILE A 404 -1.60 -3.85 5.21
CA ILE A 404 -2.95 -4.38 5.07
C ILE A 404 -2.95 -5.90 5.33
N VAL A 405 -2.03 -6.64 4.72
CA VAL A 405 -1.91 -8.10 4.93
C VAL A 405 -1.63 -8.45 6.39
N VAL A 406 -0.76 -7.70 7.08
CA VAL A 406 -0.47 -7.93 8.50
C VAL A 406 -1.67 -7.60 9.39
N ALA A 407 -2.39 -6.51 9.11
CA ALA A 407 -3.59 -6.11 9.86
C ALA A 407 -4.70 -7.17 9.73
N VAL A 408 -5.05 -7.53 8.49
CA VAL A 408 -6.06 -8.55 8.19
C VAL A 408 -5.65 -9.91 8.76
N GLY A 409 -4.38 -10.31 8.56
CA GLY A 409 -3.87 -11.57 9.09
C GLY A 409 -3.91 -11.65 10.61
N SER A 410 -3.63 -10.54 11.31
CA SER A 410 -3.71 -10.49 12.78
C SER A 410 -5.16 -10.62 13.29
N LEU A 411 -6.12 -10.00 12.60
CA LEU A 411 -7.55 -10.13 12.91
C LEU A 411 -8.04 -11.57 12.71
N ILE A 412 -7.72 -12.16 11.55
CA ILE A 412 -8.06 -13.57 11.26
C ILE A 412 -7.46 -14.48 12.32
N GLN A 413 -6.21 -14.27 12.70
CA GLN A 413 -5.53 -15.06 13.70
C GLN A 413 -6.20 -14.98 15.08
N VAL A 414 -6.60 -13.79 15.53
CA VAL A 414 -7.35 -13.64 16.79
C VAL A 414 -8.70 -14.38 16.72
N GLY A 415 -9.43 -14.25 15.61
CA GLY A 415 -10.71 -14.93 15.41
C GLY A 415 -10.59 -16.46 15.39
N VAL A 416 -9.65 -17.01 14.60
CA VAL A 416 -9.43 -18.46 14.48
C VAL A 416 -8.98 -19.07 15.81
N VAL A 417 -7.98 -18.47 16.46
CA VAL A 417 -7.47 -18.97 17.74
C VAL A 417 -8.55 -18.86 18.81
N GLY A 418 -9.25 -17.73 18.86
CA GLY A 418 -10.36 -17.54 19.81
C GLY A 418 -11.46 -18.57 19.62
N TRP A 419 -11.85 -18.85 18.37
CA TRP A 419 -12.83 -19.88 18.07
C TRP A 419 -12.37 -21.29 18.46
N VAL A 420 -11.11 -21.65 18.20
CA VAL A 420 -10.55 -22.97 18.56
C VAL A 420 -10.49 -23.15 20.08
N TRP A 421 -9.99 -22.16 20.83
CA TRP A 421 -9.90 -22.27 22.29
C TRP A 421 -11.26 -22.23 22.97
N LYS A 422 -12.21 -21.47 22.41
CA LYS A 422 -13.60 -21.48 22.87
C LYS A 422 -14.27 -22.82 22.60
N SER A 423 -14.12 -23.35 21.38
CA SER A 423 -14.75 -24.62 20.96
C SER A 423 -14.12 -25.82 21.66
N ALA A 424 -12.82 -25.78 21.96
CA ALA A 424 -12.15 -26.84 22.72
C ALA A 424 -12.71 -27.00 24.13
N ALA A 425 -13.31 -25.97 24.73
CA ALA A 425 -13.93 -26.07 26.05
C ALA A 425 -15.27 -26.83 26.05
N SER A 426 -15.89 -27.03 24.87
CA SER A 426 -17.24 -27.58 24.76
C SER A 426 -17.41 -28.75 23.80
N THR A 427 -16.60 -28.83 22.74
CA THR A 427 -16.77 -29.81 21.65
C THR A 427 -15.42 -30.23 21.05
N ASN A 428 -15.37 -31.40 20.41
CA ASN A 428 -14.19 -31.81 19.65
C ASN A 428 -14.02 -30.88 18.43
N VAL A 429 -12.99 -30.04 18.46
CA VAL A 429 -12.63 -29.13 17.36
C VAL A 429 -12.22 -29.95 16.13
N SER A 430 -12.77 -29.64 14.96
CA SER A 430 -12.39 -30.34 13.73
C SER A 430 -10.88 -30.18 13.44
N VAL A 431 -10.27 -31.23 12.88
CA VAL A 431 -8.82 -31.27 12.56
C VAL A 431 -8.37 -30.07 11.73
N LEU A 432 -9.19 -29.59 10.78
CA LEU A 432 -8.85 -28.48 9.91
C LEU A 432 -8.67 -27.16 10.68
N TRP A 433 -9.58 -26.87 11.62
CA TRP A 433 -9.48 -25.69 12.47
C TRP A 433 -8.33 -25.77 13.47
N GLN A 434 -8.01 -26.96 13.99
CA GLN A 434 -6.82 -27.17 14.83
C GLN A 434 -5.52 -26.90 14.06
N ILE A 435 -5.43 -27.36 12.80
CA ILE A 435 -4.27 -27.09 11.94
C ILE A 435 -4.13 -25.59 11.69
N LEU A 436 -5.22 -24.90 11.37
CA LEU A 436 -5.20 -23.44 11.14
C LEU A 436 -4.78 -22.66 12.39
N ALA A 437 -5.27 -23.03 13.57
CA ALA A 437 -4.81 -22.42 14.82
C ALA A 437 -3.34 -22.71 15.09
N ASN A 438 -2.86 -23.94 14.87
CA ASN A 438 -1.47 -24.33 15.07
C ASN A 438 -0.49 -23.66 14.09
N LEU A 439 -0.96 -23.23 12.92
CA LEU A 439 -0.18 -22.40 12.00
C LEU A 439 -0.05 -20.95 12.47
N SER A 440 -0.84 -20.55 13.47
CA SER A 440 -0.80 -19.19 14.00
C SER A 440 0.18 -19.06 15.19
N PRO A 441 1.06 -18.04 15.19
CA PRO A 441 1.91 -17.73 16.33
C PRO A 441 1.15 -17.47 17.64
N LEU A 442 -0.06 -16.91 17.56
CA LEU A 442 -0.89 -16.56 18.72
C LEU A 442 -1.35 -17.81 19.47
N ASN A 443 -1.64 -18.91 18.76
CA ASN A 443 -2.02 -20.16 19.41
C ASN A 443 -0.89 -20.69 20.30
N TRP A 444 0.35 -20.61 19.85
CA TRP A 444 1.53 -21.03 20.62
C TRP A 444 1.78 -20.15 21.85
N ALA A 445 1.59 -18.83 21.71
CA ALA A 445 1.68 -17.92 22.84
C ALA A 445 0.58 -18.20 23.88
N THR A 446 -0.64 -18.43 23.41
CA THR A 446 -1.81 -18.76 24.25
C THR A 446 -1.62 -20.10 24.97
N SER A 447 -1.15 -21.13 24.26
CA SER A 447 -0.90 -22.45 24.83
C SER A 447 0.21 -22.41 25.89
N ALA A 448 1.28 -21.64 25.66
CA ALA A 448 2.36 -21.52 26.62
C ALA A 448 1.93 -20.78 27.90
N LEU A 449 1.17 -19.68 27.76
CA LEU A 449 0.66 -18.91 28.91
C LEU A 449 -0.35 -19.71 29.74
N THR A 450 -1.23 -20.46 29.08
CA THR A 450 -2.20 -21.33 29.77
C THR A 450 -1.52 -22.48 30.51
N VAL A 451 -0.53 -23.13 29.89
CA VAL A 451 0.24 -24.19 30.55
C VAL A 451 1.00 -23.66 31.77
N LEU A 452 1.63 -22.48 31.65
CA LEU A 452 2.29 -21.82 32.78
C LEU A 452 1.32 -21.47 33.90
N GLY A 453 0.14 -20.96 33.56
CA GLY A 453 -0.90 -20.57 34.51
C GLY A 453 -1.54 -21.76 35.22
N ASN A 454 -1.67 -22.91 34.56
CA ASN A 454 -2.47 -24.05 35.03
C ASN A 454 -1.64 -25.30 35.36
N GLN A 455 -0.31 -25.19 35.43
CA GLN A 455 0.61 -26.33 35.60
C GLN A 455 0.36 -27.48 34.59
N GLY A 456 0.07 -27.10 33.33
CA GLY A 456 -0.23 -28.05 32.26
C GLY A 456 0.98 -28.89 31.83
N THR A 457 0.79 -29.71 30.79
CA THR A 457 1.84 -30.62 30.31
C THR A 457 3.11 -29.87 29.82
N ALA A 458 4.26 -30.19 30.42
CA ALA A 458 5.55 -29.57 30.07
C ALA A 458 5.91 -29.68 28.58
N GLN A 459 5.44 -30.73 27.90
CA GLN A 459 5.67 -30.95 26.48
C GLN A 459 5.06 -29.85 25.59
N ALA A 460 3.84 -29.39 25.91
CA ALA A 460 3.17 -28.33 25.15
C ALA A 460 3.89 -26.98 25.31
N LEU A 461 4.39 -26.70 26.51
CA LEU A 461 5.17 -25.49 26.80
C LEU A 461 6.50 -25.47 26.04
N TRP A 462 7.27 -26.56 26.09
CA TRP A 462 8.56 -26.63 25.39
C TRP A 462 8.40 -26.49 23.88
N LEU A 463 7.34 -27.06 23.31
CA LEU A 463 7.07 -26.99 21.90
C LEU A 463 6.67 -25.57 21.46
N ALA A 464 5.80 -24.91 22.23
CA ALA A 464 5.46 -23.51 22.00
C ALA A 464 6.68 -22.58 22.08
N LEU A 465 7.54 -22.79 23.08
CA LEU A 465 8.80 -22.06 23.22
C LEU A 465 9.76 -22.32 22.05
N ALA A 466 9.85 -23.57 21.58
CA ALA A 466 10.69 -23.92 20.43
C ALA A 466 10.21 -23.22 19.15
N VAL A 467 8.90 -23.17 18.90
CA VAL A 467 8.32 -22.50 17.72
C VAL A 467 8.54 -21.00 17.79
N LEU A 468 8.14 -20.34 18.88
CA LEU A 468 8.30 -18.89 19.06
C LEU A 468 9.77 -18.46 19.10
N GLY A 469 10.62 -19.27 19.75
CA GLY A 469 12.07 -19.08 19.79
C GLY A 469 12.70 -19.18 18.42
N SER A 470 12.33 -20.19 17.62
CA SER A 470 12.84 -20.35 16.25
C SER A 470 12.47 -19.17 15.36
N LEU A 471 11.21 -18.73 15.41
CA LEU A 471 10.75 -17.54 14.69
C LEU A 471 11.55 -16.29 15.07
N SER A 472 11.79 -16.11 16.37
CA SER A 472 12.56 -14.98 16.91
C SER A 472 14.02 -14.99 16.44
N VAL A 473 14.69 -16.14 16.51
CA VAL A 473 16.09 -16.29 16.08
C VAL A 473 16.24 -16.04 14.58
N ILE A 474 15.38 -16.66 13.76
CA ILE A 474 15.38 -16.45 12.30
C ILE A 474 15.17 -14.97 11.97
N GLY A 475 14.22 -14.32 12.65
CA GLY A 475 13.93 -12.90 12.50
C GLY A 475 15.11 -11.99 12.83
N ILE A 476 15.81 -12.25 13.95
CA ILE A 476 16.99 -11.48 14.37
C ILE A 476 18.14 -11.68 13.39
N VAL A 477 18.44 -12.93 13.01
CA VAL A 477 19.51 -13.24 12.04
C VAL A 477 19.24 -12.57 10.69
N ALA A 478 17.99 -12.61 10.21
CA ALA A 478 17.57 -11.94 8.98
C ALA A 478 17.68 -10.40 9.06
N ALA A 479 17.53 -9.81 10.25
CA ALA A 479 17.73 -8.38 10.47
C ALA A 479 19.22 -8.01 10.46
N VAL A 480 20.06 -8.77 11.15
CA VAL A 480 21.52 -8.53 11.23
C VAL A 480 22.21 -8.68 9.87
N LEU A 481 21.87 -9.74 9.11
CA LEU A 481 22.38 -9.96 7.74
C LEU A 481 21.90 -8.91 6.73
N GLY A 482 20.81 -8.19 7.04
CA GLY A 482 20.30 -7.08 6.24
C GLY A 482 21.11 -5.80 6.43
N ASN A 483 21.54 -5.51 7.67
CA ASN A 483 22.31 -4.31 7.99
C ASN A 483 23.77 -4.37 7.50
N LYS A 484 24.45 -5.52 7.63
CA LYS A 484 25.86 -5.66 7.21
C LYS A 484 26.11 -5.35 5.72
N LYS A 485 25.16 -5.73 4.85
CA LYS A 485 25.26 -5.42 3.40
C LYS A 485 24.97 -3.95 3.08
N ALA A 486 24.22 -3.24 3.92
CA ALA A 486 24.03 -1.80 3.74
C ALA A 486 25.32 -1.03 4.04
N GLU A 487 26.10 -1.50 5.00
CA GLU A 487 27.41 -0.92 5.34
C GLU A 487 28.46 -1.25 4.27
N GLU A 488 28.48 -2.47 3.71
CA GLU A 488 29.39 -2.84 2.61
C GLU A 488 29.11 -2.08 1.30
N VAL A 489 27.84 -1.74 1.00
CA VAL A 489 27.47 -0.95 -0.20
C VAL A 489 27.71 0.55 -0.03
N VAL A 490 27.81 1.04 1.20
CA VAL A 490 28.18 2.45 1.49
C VAL A 490 29.70 2.61 1.60
N ALA A 491 30.43 1.51 1.85
CA ALA A 491 31.89 1.48 1.91
C ALA A 491 32.57 1.13 0.57
N ALA A 492 31.81 0.73 -0.45
CA ALA A 492 32.26 0.49 -1.83
C ALA A 492 31.75 1.61 -2.73
#